data_AF-A0A157ZTB2-F1
#
_entry.id   AF-A0A157ZTB2-F1
#
_cell.length_a   1.000
_cell.length_b   1.000
_cell.length_c   1.000
_cell.angle_alpha   90.00
_cell.angle_beta   90.00
_cell.angle_gamma   90.00
#
_symmetry.space_group_name_H-M   'P 1'
#
loop_
_entity.id
_entity.type
_entity.pdbx_description
1 polymer ?
#
loop_
_entity_poly.entity_id
_entity_poly.type
_entity_poly.pdbx_seq_one_letter_code
_entity_poly.pdbx_strand_id
1 'polypeptide(L)'
;MKYDEDIRTRSHKFRDEYVEATPWWYRGEMHLGFTLVFTAAVILYCAAQLHAPTFAEWLAVVPLFLFGNWAEWAAHRYVLHRPTRYFSMIYKRHCAVHHRFFTHVTLEYKGHKHWRALLFPPFAPVAFVLAATPLALLIGFVFSRNAGLYRVADHGRLLSDVRRAAHAFACHGQSVARPCAVRQHRASPARDAS
;
A
#
# COMPACT_ATOMS: atom_id res chain seq x y z
N MET A 1 6.12 -29.35 -3.01
CA MET A 1 7.44 -28.76 -2.70
C MET A 1 8.18 -28.25 -3.94
N LYS A 2 8.16 -28.92 -5.11
CA LYS A 2 8.81 -28.39 -6.34
C LYS A 2 8.24 -27.04 -6.82
N TYR A 3 6.91 -26.88 -6.80
CA TYR A 3 6.24 -25.64 -7.23
C TYR A 3 6.72 -24.38 -6.48
N ASP A 4 6.82 -24.45 -5.16
CA ASP A 4 7.24 -23.30 -4.35
C ASP A 4 8.71 -22.93 -4.59
N GLU A 5 9.55 -23.91 -4.89
CA GLU A 5 10.97 -23.70 -5.22
C GLU A 5 11.14 -23.04 -6.59
N ASP A 6 10.33 -23.44 -7.58
CA ASP A 6 10.28 -22.79 -8.89
C ASP A 6 9.84 -21.31 -8.77
N ILE A 7 8.85 -21.03 -7.92
CA ILE A 7 8.40 -19.65 -7.63
C ILE A 7 9.49 -18.84 -6.94
N ARG A 8 10.18 -19.42 -5.95
CA ARG A 8 11.29 -18.78 -5.24
C ARG A 8 12.41 -18.40 -6.20
N THR A 9 12.83 -19.33 -7.04
CA THR A 9 13.89 -19.12 -8.05
C THR A 9 13.52 -18.00 -9.02
N ARG A 10 12.30 -18.01 -9.56
CA ARG A 10 11.82 -16.96 -10.48
C ARG A 10 11.72 -15.59 -9.81
N SER A 11 11.30 -15.55 -8.54
CA SER A 11 11.23 -14.31 -7.74
C SER A 11 12.62 -13.71 -7.55
N HIS A 12 13.61 -14.52 -7.09
CA HIS A 12 14.97 -14.04 -6.89
C HIS A 12 15.62 -13.52 -8.17
N LYS A 13 15.50 -14.26 -9.29
CA LYS A 13 16.01 -13.78 -10.59
C LYS A 13 15.40 -12.42 -10.96
N PHE A 14 14.09 -12.26 -10.82
CA PHE A 14 13.43 -10.98 -11.10
C PHE A 14 13.87 -9.86 -10.15
N ARG A 15 14.11 -10.17 -8.87
CA ARG A 15 14.60 -9.20 -7.89
C ARG A 15 15.98 -8.67 -8.26
N ASP A 16 16.88 -9.55 -8.68
CA ASP A 16 18.24 -9.18 -9.06
C ASP A 16 18.21 -8.28 -10.32
N GLU A 17 17.48 -8.67 -11.35
CA GLU A 17 17.24 -7.86 -12.56
C GLU A 17 16.62 -6.49 -12.22
N TYR A 18 15.65 -6.46 -11.29
CA TYR A 18 14.99 -5.22 -10.86
C TYR A 18 15.93 -4.30 -10.07
N VAL A 19 16.81 -4.86 -9.24
CA VAL A 19 17.81 -4.11 -8.48
C VAL A 19 18.90 -3.57 -9.41
N GLU A 20 19.34 -4.35 -10.38
CA GLU A 20 20.31 -3.92 -11.40
C GLU A 20 19.74 -2.79 -12.27
N ALA A 21 18.49 -2.91 -12.69
CA ALA A 21 17.78 -1.85 -13.43
C ALA A 21 17.39 -0.63 -12.55
N THR A 22 17.66 -0.66 -11.25
CA THR A 22 17.40 0.49 -10.37
C THR A 22 18.47 1.55 -10.59
N PRO A 23 18.09 2.81 -10.92
CA PRO A 23 19.07 3.87 -11.15
C PRO A 23 20.04 4.03 -9.99
N TRP A 24 21.31 4.30 -10.27
CA TRP A 24 22.38 4.42 -9.27
C TRP A 24 22.10 5.51 -8.23
N TRP A 25 21.39 6.58 -8.61
CA TRP A 25 21.01 7.69 -7.74
C TRP A 25 19.81 7.38 -6.83
N TYR A 26 19.10 6.26 -7.06
CA TYR A 26 17.95 5.90 -6.24
C TYR A 26 18.41 5.50 -4.83
N ARG A 27 17.96 6.26 -3.84
CA ARG A 27 18.15 5.96 -2.42
C ARG A 27 16.80 5.63 -1.79
N GLY A 28 16.70 4.44 -1.21
CA GLY A 28 15.43 3.97 -0.66
C GLY A 28 15.04 4.76 0.59
N GLU A 29 16.04 5.21 1.35
CA GLU A 29 15.92 6.01 2.55
C GLU A 29 15.31 7.38 2.26
N MET A 30 15.72 8.02 1.15
CA MET A 30 15.13 9.30 0.73
C MET A 30 13.69 9.12 0.30
N HIS A 31 13.39 8.04 -0.43
CA HIS A 31 12.02 7.71 -0.82
C HIS A 31 11.13 7.43 0.41
N LEU A 32 11.61 6.62 1.34
CA LEU A 32 10.93 6.34 2.60
C LEU A 32 10.70 7.62 3.42
N GLY A 33 11.76 8.43 3.57
CA GLY A 33 11.72 9.70 4.29
C GLY A 33 10.71 10.66 3.68
N PHE A 34 10.68 10.80 2.35
CA PHE A 34 9.66 11.60 1.66
C PHE A 34 8.25 11.12 2.00
N THR A 35 7.98 9.81 1.86
CA THR A 35 6.65 9.24 2.12
C THR A 35 6.20 9.48 3.56
N LEU A 36 7.10 9.30 4.53
CA LEU A 36 6.84 9.55 5.95
C LEU A 36 6.59 11.02 6.24
N VAL A 37 7.49 11.90 5.79
CA VAL A 37 7.39 13.35 6.03
C VAL A 37 6.14 13.92 5.37
N PHE A 38 5.88 13.59 4.11
CA PHE A 38 4.69 14.07 3.40
C PHE A 38 3.41 13.62 4.11
N THR A 39 3.33 12.34 4.46
CA THR A 39 2.16 11.79 5.14
C THR A 39 1.93 12.41 6.52
N ALA A 40 2.99 12.51 7.32
CA ALA A 40 2.93 13.15 8.63
C ALA A 40 2.53 14.63 8.50
N ALA A 41 3.09 15.36 7.53
CA ALA A 41 2.76 16.76 7.29
C ALA A 41 1.28 16.96 6.95
N VAL A 42 0.69 16.09 6.13
CA VAL A 42 -0.75 16.14 5.81
C VAL A 42 -1.61 15.88 7.05
N ILE A 43 -1.27 14.87 7.84
CA ILE A 43 -2.00 14.54 9.08
C ILE A 43 -1.91 15.71 10.07
N LEU A 44 -0.70 16.23 10.31
CA LEU A 44 -0.45 17.36 11.21
C LEU A 44 -1.14 18.64 10.73
N TYR A 45 -1.14 18.89 9.42
CA TYR A 45 -1.87 20.01 8.83
C TYR A 45 -3.37 19.88 9.09
N CYS A 46 -3.97 18.71 8.82
CA CYS A 46 -5.39 18.48 9.11
C CYS A 46 -5.70 18.66 10.59
N ALA A 47 -4.86 18.11 11.48
CA ALA A 47 -5.02 18.24 12.93
C ALA A 47 -4.94 19.69 13.40
N ALA A 48 -4.00 20.48 12.87
CA ALA A 48 -3.86 21.90 13.20
C ALA A 48 -5.03 22.78 12.69
N GLN A 49 -5.80 22.29 11.72
CA GLN A 49 -6.98 22.99 11.18
C GLN A 49 -8.28 22.59 11.90
N LEU A 50 -8.24 21.61 12.82
CA LEU A 50 -9.41 21.24 13.61
C LEU A 50 -9.76 22.35 14.59
N HIS A 51 -11.06 22.68 14.67
CA HIS A 51 -11.54 23.72 15.56
C HIS A 51 -12.70 23.20 16.40
N ALA A 52 -12.46 23.10 17.71
CA ALA A 52 -13.43 22.69 18.75
C ALA A 52 -14.39 21.57 18.31
N PRO A 53 -13.87 20.38 17.93
CA PRO A 53 -14.70 19.31 17.40
C PRO A 53 -15.72 18.82 18.42
N THR A 54 -16.99 18.77 18.01
CA THR A 54 -18.07 18.24 18.85
C THR A 54 -17.97 16.72 18.96
N PHE A 55 -18.61 16.13 19.97
CA PHE A 55 -18.68 14.66 20.10
C PHE A 55 -19.28 13.99 18.86
N ALA A 56 -20.30 14.60 18.24
CA ALA A 56 -20.91 14.09 17.01
C ALA A 56 -19.93 14.08 15.83
N GLU A 57 -19.06 15.08 15.72
CA GLU A 57 -18.02 15.11 14.69
C GLU A 57 -16.94 14.06 14.95
N TRP A 58 -16.59 13.80 16.21
CA TRP A 58 -15.69 12.69 16.56
C TRP A 58 -16.26 11.32 16.13
N LEU A 59 -17.57 11.14 16.22
CA LEU A 59 -18.21 9.92 15.73
C LEU A 59 -18.06 9.75 14.20
N ALA A 60 -17.85 10.82 13.44
CA ALA A 60 -17.63 10.75 11.99
C ALA A 60 -16.30 10.06 11.63
N VAL A 61 -15.33 9.99 12.54
CA VAL A 61 -14.06 9.29 12.32
C VAL A 61 -14.29 7.81 12.01
N VAL A 62 -15.21 7.15 12.72
CA VAL A 62 -15.47 5.71 12.57
C VAL A 62 -16.01 5.35 11.18
N PRO A 63 -17.12 5.92 10.68
CA PRO A 63 -17.63 5.59 9.35
C PRO A 63 -16.68 6.04 8.24
N LEU A 64 -15.95 7.16 8.42
CA LEU A 64 -14.94 7.59 7.44
C LEU A 64 -13.79 6.59 7.36
N PHE A 65 -13.29 6.10 8.50
CA PHE A 65 -12.26 5.06 8.56
C PHE A 65 -12.71 3.77 7.88
N LEU A 66 -13.92 3.31 8.16
CA LEU A 66 -14.49 2.13 7.50
C LEU A 66 -14.63 2.32 5.99
N PHE A 67 -15.10 3.50 5.57
CA PHE A 67 -15.19 3.85 4.17
C PHE A 67 -13.81 3.91 3.50
N GLY A 68 -12.80 4.46 4.16
CA GLY A 68 -11.42 4.50 3.69
C GLY A 68 -10.85 3.09 3.45
N ASN A 69 -11.05 2.17 4.39
CA ASN A 69 -10.64 0.77 4.26
C ASN A 69 -11.38 0.07 3.11
N TRP A 70 -12.70 0.27 3.00
CA TRP A 70 -13.49 -0.27 1.89
C TRP A 70 -13.01 0.28 0.54
N ALA A 71 -12.73 1.58 0.45
CA ALA A 71 -12.22 2.21 -0.77
C ALA A 71 -10.83 1.67 -1.14
N GLU A 72 -9.96 1.41 -0.16
CA GLU A 72 -8.66 0.77 -0.38
C GLU A 72 -8.84 -0.65 -0.93
N TRP A 73 -9.70 -1.46 -0.31
CA TRP A 73 -10.03 -2.81 -0.80
C TRP A 73 -10.59 -2.77 -2.22
N ALA A 74 -11.54 -1.87 -2.50
CA ALA A 74 -12.17 -1.75 -3.80
C ALA A 74 -11.15 -1.32 -4.87
N ALA A 75 -10.32 -0.31 -4.58
CA ALA A 75 -9.25 0.10 -5.48
C ALA A 75 -8.26 -1.05 -5.72
N HIS A 76 -7.88 -1.78 -4.68
CA HIS A 76 -6.95 -2.89 -4.79
C HIS A 76 -7.53 -4.03 -5.65
N ARG A 77 -8.76 -4.46 -5.37
CA ARG A 77 -9.46 -5.54 -6.06
C ARG A 77 -9.82 -5.20 -7.50
N TYR A 78 -10.38 -4.01 -7.74
CA TYR A 78 -11.03 -3.67 -9.01
C TYR A 78 -10.20 -2.78 -9.92
N VAL A 79 -9.25 -1.99 -9.38
CA VAL A 79 -8.39 -1.11 -10.17
C VAL A 79 -7.00 -1.72 -10.33
N LEU A 80 -6.36 -2.13 -9.23
CA LEU A 80 -4.97 -2.58 -9.26
C LEU A 80 -4.82 -4.02 -9.80
N HIS A 81 -5.80 -4.89 -9.57
CA HIS A 81 -5.77 -6.29 -10.02
C HIS A 81 -6.48 -6.55 -11.36
N ARG A 82 -7.03 -5.52 -12.02
CA ARG A 82 -7.66 -5.66 -13.35
C ARG A 82 -6.92 -4.83 -14.40
N PRO A 83 -6.47 -5.44 -15.51
CA PRO A 83 -5.90 -4.68 -16.60
C PRO A 83 -7.02 -3.90 -17.30
N THR A 84 -6.98 -2.57 -17.21
CA THR A 84 -7.90 -1.68 -17.93
C THR A 84 -7.09 -0.71 -18.79
N ARG A 85 -7.71 -0.13 -19.83
CA ARG A 85 -7.01 0.80 -20.74
C ARG A 85 -6.40 2.00 -20.01
N TYR A 86 -7.10 2.53 -19.01
CA TYR A 86 -6.72 3.74 -18.29
C TYR A 86 -5.75 3.47 -17.13
N PHE A 87 -5.82 2.30 -16.49
CA PHE A 87 -5.01 1.98 -15.30
C PHE A 87 -3.96 0.91 -15.57
N SER A 88 -3.58 0.69 -16.83
CA SER A 88 -2.63 -0.34 -17.24
C SER A 88 -1.26 -0.18 -16.56
N MET A 89 -0.77 1.04 -16.35
CA MET A 89 0.49 1.30 -15.67
C MET A 89 0.43 0.94 -14.18
N ILE A 90 -0.69 1.24 -13.52
CA ILE A 90 -0.93 0.89 -12.12
C ILE A 90 -1.00 -0.63 -11.96
N TYR A 91 -1.74 -1.30 -12.85
CA TYR A 91 -1.81 -2.76 -12.90
C TYR A 91 -0.42 -3.39 -13.11
N LYS A 92 0.38 -2.90 -14.07
CA LYS A 92 1.74 -3.40 -14.32
C LYS A 92 2.62 -3.24 -13.08
N ARG A 93 2.57 -2.08 -12.42
CA ARG A 93 3.35 -1.86 -11.20
C ARG A 93 2.89 -2.77 -10.06
N HIS A 94 1.61 -3.02 -9.92
CA HIS A 94 1.08 -3.84 -8.82
C HIS A 94 1.25 -5.35 -9.07
N CYS A 95 0.77 -5.86 -10.20
CA CYS A 95 0.80 -7.29 -10.51
C CYS A 95 2.15 -7.74 -11.10
N ALA A 96 2.70 -7.00 -12.06
CA ALA A 96 3.89 -7.43 -12.79
C ALA A 96 5.21 -7.04 -12.09
N VAL A 97 5.17 -6.08 -11.14
CA VAL A 97 6.32 -5.72 -10.31
C VAL A 97 6.11 -6.15 -8.86
N HIS A 98 5.18 -5.53 -8.11
CA HIS A 98 5.07 -5.77 -6.67
C HIS A 98 4.80 -7.25 -6.31
N HIS A 99 3.78 -7.88 -6.90
CA HIS A 99 3.47 -9.31 -6.65
C HIS A 99 4.45 -10.28 -7.28
N ARG A 100 5.20 -9.85 -8.30
CA ARG A 100 6.30 -10.65 -8.86
C ARG A 100 7.55 -10.59 -7.97
N PHE A 101 7.77 -9.44 -7.33
CA PHE A 101 8.87 -9.20 -6.40
C PHE A 101 8.60 -9.82 -5.02
N PHE A 102 7.36 -9.75 -4.53
CA PHE A 102 6.94 -10.31 -3.25
C PHE A 102 5.88 -11.39 -3.48
N THR A 103 6.29 -12.65 -3.33
CA THR A 103 5.40 -13.81 -3.51
C THR A 103 4.98 -14.39 -2.15
N HIS A 104 4.08 -15.37 -2.15
CA HIS A 104 3.67 -16.07 -0.93
C HIS A 104 4.82 -16.82 -0.22
N VAL A 105 5.92 -17.11 -0.92
CA VAL A 105 7.11 -17.82 -0.38
C VAL A 105 8.37 -16.96 -0.28
N THR A 106 8.32 -15.73 -0.82
CA THR A 106 9.42 -14.75 -0.78
C THR A 106 8.88 -13.39 -0.39
N LEU A 107 8.63 -13.17 0.90
CA LEU A 107 8.12 -11.89 1.43
C LEU A 107 9.24 -10.99 1.97
N GLU A 108 10.44 -11.55 2.13
CA GLU A 108 11.62 -10.84 2.61
C GLU A 108 12.13 -9.82 1.58
N TYR A 109 12.89 -8.84 2.07
CA TYR A 109 13.61 -7.87 1.25
C TYR A 109 15.07 -7.77 1.70
N LYS A 110 15.95 -7.26 0.83
CA LYS A 110 17.38 -7.08 1.11
C LYS A 110 17.82 -5.68 0.71
N GLY A 111 18.18 -4.85 1.69
CA GLY A 111 18.68 -3.49 1.46
C GLY A 111 17.63 -2.49 0.93
N HIS A 112 18.04 -1.24 0.82
CA HIS A 112 17.15 -0.11 0.51
C HIS A 112 16.63 -0.12 -0.94
N LYS A 113 17.35 -0.73 -1.90
CA LYS A 113 16.93 -0.78 -3.31
C LYS A 113 15.64 -1.61 -3.49
N HIS A 114 15.43 -2.64 -2.67
CA HIS A 114 14.20 -3.42 -2.67
C HIS A 114 12.98 -2.58 -2.27
N TRP A 115 13.17 -1.48 -1.53
CA TRP A 115 12.07 -0.60 -1.15
C TRP A 115 11.40 0.07 -2.35
N ARG A 116 12.05 0.13 -3.51
CA ARG A 116 11.45 0.64 -4.76
C ARG A 116 10.26 -0.19 -5.22
N ALA A 117 10.31 -1.51 -5.00
CA ALA A 117 9.21 -2.43 -5.28
C ALA A 117 8.20 -2.53 -4.12
N LEU A 118 8.62 -2.18 -2.89
CA LEU A 118 7.79 -2.25 -1.69
C LEU A 118 6.90 -1.02 -1.53
N LEU A 119 7.47 0.17 -1.73
CA LEU A 119 6.81 1.45 -1.54
C LEU A 119 6.03 1.86 -2.80
N PHE A 120 4.94 2.59 -2.60
CA PHE A 120 4.27 3.28 -3.69
C PHE A 120 5.22 4.28 -4.36
N PRO A 121 4.97 4.70 -5.61
CA PRO A 121 5.78 5.75 -6.22
C PRO A 121 5.76 7.02 -5.35
N PRO A 122 6.83 7.84 -5.33
CA PRO A 122 6.84 9.09 -4.55
C PRO A 122 5.67 10.04 -4.89
N PHE A 123 5.16 10.02 -6.12
CA PHE A 123 4.01 10.84 -6.49
C PHE A 123 2.66 10.29 -5.98
N ALA A 124 2.60 9.03 -5.56
CA ALA A 124 1.33 8.37 -5.23
C ALA A 124 0.69 8.89 -3.93
N PRO A 125 1.44 9.13 -2.82
CA PRO A 125 0.87 9.80 -1.64
C PRO A 125 0.20 11.14 -1.99
N VAL A 126 0.83 11.93 -2.87
CA VAL A 126 0.26 13.20 -3.37
C VAL A 126 -1.03 12.96 -4.15
N ALA A 127 -1.00 12.02 -5.11
CA ALA A 127 -2.18 11.67 -5.90
C ALA A 127 -3.34 11.14 -5.04
N PHE A 128 -3.06 10.42 -3.95
CA PHE A 128 -4.07 9.94 -3.02
C PHE A 128 -4.74 11.06 -2.25
N VAL A 129 -3.97 12.04 -1.76
CA VAL A 129 -4.52 13.24 -1.12
C VAL A 129 -5.38 14.03 -2.12
N LEU A 130 -4.90 14.23 -3.35
CA LEU A 130 -5.67 14.92 -4.39
C LEU A 130 -6.96 14.17 -4.74
N ALA A 131 -6.93 12.84 -4.85
CA ALA A 131 -8.12 12.03 -5.12
C ALA A 131 -9.11 12.03 -3.94
N ALA A 132 -8.63 12.13 -2.71
CA ALA A 132 -9.48 12.23 -1.51
C ALA A 132 -10.11 13.63 -1.36
N THR A 133 -9.45 14.67 -1.88
CA THR A 133 -9.83 16.09 -1.66
C THR A 133 -11.25 16.42 -2.14
N PRO A 134 -11.72 16.06 -3.35
CA PRO A 134 -13.07 16.39 -3.80
C PRO A 134 -14.16 15.83 -2.87
N LEU A 135 -13.98 14.58 -2.42
CA LEU A 135 -14.91 13.95 -1.48
C LEU A 135 -14.83 14.61 -0.09
N ALA A 136 -13.64 14.99 0.36
CA ALA A 136 -13.47 15.71 1.61
C ALA A 136 -14.12 17.10 1.59
N LEU A 137 -14.03 17.83 0.47
CA LEU A 137 -14.72 19.12 0.30
C LEU A 137 -16.23 18.94 0.31
N LEU A 138 -16.76 17.90 -0.35
CA LEU A 138 -18.18 17.58 -0.33
C LEU A 138 -18.67 17.26 1.10
N ILE A 139 -17.95 16.42 1.84
CA ILE A 139 -18.27 16.11 3.24
C ILE A 139 -18.15 17.37 4.10
N GLY A 140 -17.13 18.20 3.84
CA GLY A 140 -16.89 19.48 4.48
C GLY A 140 -18.07 20.44 4.33
N PHE A 141 -18.65 20.48 3.14
CA PHE A 141 -19.79 21.32 2.78
C PHE A 141 -21.11 20.80 3.36
N VAL A 142 -21.33 19.48 3.34
CA VAL A 142 -22.61 18.86 3.76
C VAL A 142 -22.71 18.68 5.27
N PHE A 143 -21.62 18.33 5.95
CA PHE A 143 -21.61 18.02 7.37
C PHE A 143 -20.91 19.09 8.18
N SER A 144 -19.58 19.15 8.06
CA SER A 144 -18.76 20.16 8.72
C SER A 144 -17.33 20.16 8.20
N ARG A 145 -16.64 21.30 8.37
CA ARG A 145 -15.22 21.42 8.02
C ARG A 145 -14.36 20.36 8.72
N ASN A 146 -14.63 20.05 9.99
CA ASN A 146 -13.91 19.02 10.75
C ASN A 146 -14.08 17.63 10.11
N ALA A 147 -15.30 17.27 9.69
CA ALA A 147 -15.56 16.00 9.01
C ALA A 147 -14.83 15.86 7.66
N GLY A 148 -14.73 16.96 6.90
CA GLY A 148 -13.93 17.01 5.68
C GLY A 148 -12.42 16.80 5.97
N LEU A 149 -11.89 17.44 7.00
CA LEU A 149 -10.49 17.26 7.43
C LEU A 149 -10.21 15.83 7.88
N TYR A 150 -11.15 15.20 8.62
CA TYR A 150 -11.03 13.78 8.97
C TYR A 150 -10.93 12.91 7.72
N ARG A 151 -11.74 13.14 6.69
CA ARG A 151 -11.67 12.35 5.45
C ARG A 151 -10.31 12.46 4.75
N VAL A 152 -9.66 13.63 4.77
CA VAL A 152 -8.32 13.80 4.19
C VAL A 152 -7.27 13.06 5.03
N ALA A 153 -7.30 13.23 6.36
CA ALA A 153 -6.36 12.61 7.29
C ALA A 153 -6.49 11.09 7.38
N ASP A 154 -7.72 10.59 7.30
CA ASP A 154 -8.11 9.18 7.46
C ASP A 154 -7.81 8.33 6.23
N HIS A 155 -7.44 8.92 5.09
CA HIS A 155 -7.33 8.16 3.84
C HIS A 155 -6.43 6.92 4.03
N GLY A 156 -7.05 5.73 4.08
CA GLY A 156 -6.50 4.49 4.64
C GLY A 156 -5.12 4.10 4.10
N ARG A 157 -4.78 4.58 2.90
CA ARG A 157 -3.45 4.46 2.30
C ARG A 157 -2.34 5.23 3.02
N LEU A 158 -2.57 6.42 3.58
CA LEU A 158 -1.55 7.16 4.33
C LEU A 158 -1.12 6.38 5.58
N LEU A 159 -2.08 5.80 6.31
CA LEU A 159 -1.77 4.97 7.48
C LEU A 159 -1.16 3.62 7.09
N SER A 160 -1.64 2.99 6.02
CA SER A 160 -1.04 1.77 5.45
C SER A 160 0.39 2.01 4.97
N ASP A 161 0.69 3.18 4.42
CA ASP A 161 2.02 3.60 3.96
C ASP A 161 2.94 3.88 5.14
N VAL A 162 2.46 4.55 6.18
CA VAL A 162 3.18 4.71 7.45
C VAL A 162 3.44 3.35 8.10
N ARG A 163 2.47 2.43 8.10
CA ARG A 163 2.65 1.08 8.65
C ARG A 163 3.67 0.26 7.85
N ARG A 164 3.63 0.36 6.52
CA ARG A 164 4.59 -0.32 5.62
C ARG A 164 5.98 0.30 5.72
N ALA A 165 6.06 1.61 5.89
CA ALA A 165 7.27 2.36 6.14
C ALA A 165 7.88 2.05 7.52
N ALA A 166 7.05 2.01 8.56
CA ALA A 166 7.44 1.61 9.91
C ALA A 166 7.88 0.14 9.95
N HIS A 167 7.24 -0.75 9.20
CA HIS A 167 7.69 -2.13 9.05
C HIS A 167 9.03 -2.21 8.29
N ALA A 168 9.24 -1.38 7.27
CA ALA A 168 10.52 -1.29 6.55
C ALA A 168 11.64 -0.74 7.45
N PHE A 169 11.33 0.20 8.35
CA PHE A 169 12.28 0.77 9.31
C PHE A 169 12.57 -0.18 10.48
N ALA A 170 11.55 -0.76 11.09
CA ALA A 170 11.67 -1.67 12.23
C ALA A 170 12.37 -2.99 11.86
N CYS A 171 12.32 -3.40 10.59
CA CYS A 171 13.00 -4.59 10.10
C CYS A 171 14.31 -4.27 9.35
N HIS A 172 14.83 -3.04 9.46
CA HIS A 172 16.11 -2.67 8.89
C HIS A 172 17.22 -3.50 9.56
N GLY A 173 17.62 -4.60 8.91
CA GLY A 173 18.62 -5.55 9.41
C GLY A 173 18.12 -6.97 9.66
N GLN A 174 16.84 -7.30 9.46
CA GLN A 174 16.33 -8.67 9.67
C GLN A 174 15.59 -9.21 8.44
N SER A 175 16.07 -10.34 7.93
CA SER A 175 15.35 -11.21 6.99
C SER A 175 14.10 -11.74 7.69
N VAL A 176 12.97 -11.07 7.56
CA VAL A 176 11.69 -11.56 8.11
C VAL A 176 11.15 -12.68 7.22
N ALA A 177 11.81 -13.83 7.27
CA ALA A 177 11.23 -15.09 6.85
C ALA A 177 10.29 -15.56 7.98
N ARG A 178 9.05 -15.07 7.98
CA ARG A 178 7.96 -15.78 8.65
C ARG A 178 7.01 -16.26 7.56
N PRO A 179 6.86 -17.59 7.35
CA PRO A 179 5.83 -18.10 6.47
C PRO A 179 4.49 -17.65 7.03
N CYS A 180 3.74 -16.86 6.26
CA CYS A 180 2.34 -16.65 6.54
C CYS A 180 1.67 -18.01 6.33
N ALA A 181 1.27 -18.67 7.42
CA ALA A 181 0.51 -19.92 7.38
C ALA A 181 -0.90 -19.63 6.84
N VAL A 182 -1.01 -19.37 5.54
CA VAL A 182 -2.26 -19.47 4.82
C VAL A 182 -2.51 -20.96 4.67
N ARG A 183 -3.37 -21.48 5.56
CA ARG A 183 -3.99 -22.78 5.47
C ARG A 183 -4.70 -22.87 4.11
N GLN A 184 -4.02 -23.44 3.11
CA GLN A 184 -4.64 -23.75 1.83
C GLN A 184 -5.73 -24.78 2.10
N HIS A 185 -6.99 -24.39 1.91
CA HIS A 185 -8.08 -25.35 1.79
C HIS A 185 -7.74 -26.25 0.60
N ARG A 186 -7.52 -27.53 0.89
CA ARG A 186 -7.29 -28.61 -0.09
C ARG A 186 -8.34 -28.52 -1.20
N ALA A 187 -7.91 -28.34 -2.43
CA ALA A 187 -8.68 -28.81 -3.58
C ALA A 187 -8.50 -30.33 -3.63
N SER A 188 -9.62 -31.07 -3.58
CA SER A 188 -9.64 -32.53 -3.78
C SER A 188 -9.06 -32.89 -5.15
N PRO A 189 -8.28 -33.97 -5.27
CA PRO A 189 -7.86 -34.46 -6.57
C PRO A 189 -9.06 -35.10 -7.28
N ALA A 190 -9.30 -34.65 -8.51
CA ALA A 190 -10.16 -35.36 -9.45
C ALA A 190 -9.62 -36.78 -9.61
N ARG A 191 -10.52 -37.76 -9.44
CA ARG A 191 -10.24 -39.16 -9.74
C ARG A 191 -10.21 -39.34 -11.25
N ASP A 192 -9.12 -39.88 -11.74
CA ASP A 192 -9.08 -40.63 -12.99
C ASP A 192 -10.06 -41.80 -12.88
N ALA A 193 -10.90 -41.96 -13.91
CA ALA A 193 -11.60 -43.20 -14.19
C ALA A 193 -11.69 -43.35 -15.71
N SER A 194 -10.91 -44.33 -16.20
CA SER A 194 -11.20 -45.26 -17.31
C SER A 194 -11.84 -44.71 -18.58
#